data_AF-A0A967K6B1-F1
#
_entry.id   AF-A0A967K6B1-F1
#
_cell.length_a   1.000
_cell.length_b   1.000
_cell.length_c   1.000
_cell.angle_alpha   90.00
_cell.angle_beta   90.00
_cell.angle_gamma   90.00
#
_symmetry.space_group_name_H-M   'P 1'
#
loop_
_entity.id
_entity.type
_entity.pdbx_description
1 polymer ?
#
loop_
_entity_poly.entity_id
_entity_poly.type
_entity_poly.pdbx_seq_one_letter_code
_entity_poly.pdbx_strand_id
1 'polypeptide(L)' 'MEILWIALSAALAVGIPALATAWAQSRIGSAGAATLSEKPELSGTIIILVAIPETMVILGFVVAVLILFQGAG' A
#
# COMPACT_ATOMS: atom_id res chain seq x y z
N MET A 1 3.68 0.41 -29.47
CA MET A 1 3.93 1.52 -28.51
C MET A 1 2.84 1.61 -27.46
N GLU A 2 1.55 1.53 -27.82
CA GLU A 2 0.43 1.59 -26.86
C GLU A 2 0.55 0.63 -25.67
N ILE A 3 0.84 -0.66 -25.92
CA ILE A 3 0.97 -1.68 -24.85
C ILE A 3 2.05 -1.30 -23.82
N LEU A 4 3.15 -0.69 -24.26
CA LEU A 4 4.23 -0.25 -23.38
C LEU A 4 3.74 0.83 -22.41
N TRP A 5 2.99 1.81 -22.91
CA TRP A 5 2.46 2.90 -22.09
C TRP A 5 1.37 2.42 -21.12
N ILE A 6 0.52 1.48 -21.52
CA ILE A 6 -0.47 0.85 -20.66
C ILE A 6 0.22 0.07 -19.53
N ALA A 7 1.22 -0.75 -19.86
CA ALA A 7 1.97 -1.51 -18.86
C ALA A 7 2.73 -0.59 -17.90
N LEU A 8 3.36 0.47 -18.39
CA LEU A 8 4.10 1.44 -17.56
C LEU A 8 3.17 2.19 -16.61
N SER A 9 2.01 2.65 -17.10
CA SER A 9 1.03 3.36 -16.27
C SER A 9 0.43 2.45 -15.19
N ALA A 10 0.11 1.19 -15.51
CA ALA A 10 -0.33 0.21 -14.52
C ALA A 10 0.75 -0.07 -13.46
N ALA A 11 2.01 -0.23 -13.87
CA ALA A 11 3.13 -0.45 -12.96
C ALA A 11 3.33 0.73 -12.01
N LEU A 12 3.24 1.97 -12.50
CA LEU A 12 3.33 3.17 -11.67
C LEU A 12 2.15 3.32 -10.72
N ALA A 13 0.93 2.99 -11.18
CA ALA A 13 -0.30 3.09 -10.39
C ALA A 13 -0.29 2.22 -9.13
N VAL A 14 0.37 1.05 -9.16
CA VAL A 14 0.57 0.20 -7.97
C VAL A 14 1.90 0.44 -7.27
N GLY A 15 2.97 0.71 -8.04
CA GLY A 15 4.33 0.83 -7.50
C GLY A 15 4.54 2.03 -6.60
N ILE A 16 4.01 3.20 -6.97
CA ILE A 16 4.15 4.42 -6.15
C ILE A 16 3.40 4.27 -4.82
N PRO A 17 2.12 3.86 -4.79
CA PRO A 17 1.41 3.60 -3.54
C PRO A 17 2.08 2.51 -2.69
N ALA A 18 2.57 1.42 -3.29
CA ALA A 18 3.27 0.37 -2.56
C ALA A 18 4.50 0.90 -1.80
N LEU A 19 5.31 1.75 -2.44
CA LEU A 19 6.47 2.37 -1.79
C LEU A 19 6.05 3.32 -0.65
N ALA A 20 4.99 4.11 -0.86
CA ALA A 20 4.46 5.00 0.18
C ALA A 20 3.88 4.24 1.38
N THR A 21 3.12 3.17 1.12
CA THR A 21 2.57 2.27 2.13
C THR A 21 3.69 1.61 2.93
N ALA A 22 4.69 1.03 2.26
CA ALA A 22 5.83 0.40 2.92
C ALA A 22 6.60 1.39 3.81
N TRP A 23 6.80 2.63 3.34
CA TRP A 23 7.44 3.67 4.14
C TRP A 23 6.64 3.99 5.40
N ALA A 24 5.33 4.21 5.28
CA ALA A 24 4.47 4.49 6.43
C ALA A 24 4.44 3.31 7.42
N GLN A 25 4.24 2.08 6.93
CA GLN A 25 4.19 0.89 7.77
C GLN A 25 5.52 0.57 8.44
N SER A 26 6.67 0.87 7.82
CA SER A 26 7.97 0.68 8.47
C SER A 26 8.09 1.50 9.76
N ARG A 27 7.57 2.74 9.75
CA ARG A 27 7.60 3.66 10.90
C ARG A 27 6.57 3.27 11.96
N ILE A 28 5.36 2.91 11.53
CA ILE A 28 4.30 2.47 12.43
C ILE A 28 4.68 1.15 13.09
N GLY A 29 5.25 0.20 12.33
CA GLY A 29 5.71 -1.09 12.83
C GLY A 29 6.82 -0.95 13.87
N SER A 30 7.84 -0.12 13.60
CA SER A 30 8.93 0.11 14.56
C SER A 30 8.42 0.76 15.86
N ALA A 31 7.56 1.77 15.76
CA ALA A 31 6.98 2.44 16.93
C ALA A 31 6.00 1.52 17.67
N GLY A 32 5.23 0.73 16.93
CA GLY A 32 4.27 -0.24 17.45
C GLY A 32 4.95 -1.36 18.23
N ALA A 33 6.05 -1.91 17.72
CA ALA A 33 6.81 -2.96 18.42
C ALA A 33 7.33 -2.48 19.78
N ALA A 34 7.89 -1.27 19.84
CA ALA A 34 8.32 -0.66 21.11
C ALA A 34 7.12 -0.45 22.05
N THR A 35 6.01 0.10 21.54
CA THR A 35 4.79 0.34 22.33
C THR A 35 4.21 -0.95 22.90
N LEU A 36 4.19 -2.04 22.12
CA LEU A 36 3.64 -3.32 22.54
C LEU A 36 4.52 -4.04 23.57
N SER A 37 5.82 -3.72 23.64
CA SER A 37 6.69 -4.25 24.69
C SER A 37 6.33 -3.71 26.08
N GLU A 38 5.75 -2.51 26.15
CA GLU A 38 5.31 -1.89 27.41
C GLU A 38 3.80 -2.03 27.65
N LYS A 39 2.99 -1.96 26.57
CA LYS A 39 1.52 -1.91 26.60
C LYS A 39 0.89 -2.89 25.61
N PRO A 40 0.91 -4.20 25.90
CA PRO A 40 0.40 -5.24 24.99
C PRO A 40 -1.10 -5.11 24.66
N GLU A 41 -1.87 -4.47 25.55
CA GLU A 41 -3.30 -4.17 25.35
C GLU A 41 -3.56 -3.22 24.17
N LEU A 42 -2.55 -2.50 23.68
CA LEU A 42 -2.66 -1.59 22.54
C LEU A 42 -2.50 -2.29 21.18
N SER A 43 -2.36 -3.62 21.13
CA SER A 43 -2.22 -4.41 19.90
C SER A 43 -3.28 -4.09 18.86
N GLY A 44 -4.55 -3.99 19.26
CA GLY A 44 -5.65 -3.63 18.36
C GLY A 44 -5.46 -2.25 17.71
N THR A 45 -5.02 -1.25 18.50
CA THR A 45 -4.75 0.10 17.99
C THR A 45 -3.58 0.11 17.00
N ILE A 46 -2.51 -0.62 17.28
CA ILE A 46 -1.36 -0.72 16.37
C ILE A 46 -1.76 -1.40 15.06
N ILE A 47 -2.56 -2.46 15.10
CA ILE A 47 -3.08 -3.13 13.89
C ILE A 47 -3.89 -2.15 13.03
N ILE A 48 -4.77 -1.36 13.65
CA ILE A 48 -5.56 -0.34 12.93
C ILE A 48 -4.64 0.71 12.28
N LEU A 49 -3.62 1.18 13.01
CA LEU A 49 -2.66 2.15 12.47
C LEU A 49 -1.88 1.59 11.27
N VAL A 50 -1.47 0.31 11.30
CA VAL A 50 -0.79 -0.35 10.17
C VAL A 50 -1.74 -0.57 8.98
N ALA A 51 -3.02 -0.81 9.24
CA ALA A 51 -4.03 -1.05 8.21
C ALA A 51 -4.38 0.23 7.42
N ILE A 52 -4.27 1.42 8.01
CA ILE A 52 -4.59 2.68 7.32
C ILE A 52 -3.72 2.87 6.07
N PRO A 53 -2.37 2.82 6.12
CA PRO A 53 -1.56 2.88 4.91
C PRO A 53 -1.77 1.73 3.92
N GLU A 54 -2.18 0.54 4.39
CA GLU A 54 -2.46 -0.61 3.51
C GLU A 54 -3.58 -0.30 2.51
N THR A 55 -4.55 0.53 2.91
CA THR A 55 -5.63 0.95 2.00
C THR A 55 -5.10 1.65 0.74
N MET A 56 -3.99 2.39 0.84
CA MET A 56 -3.42 3.13 -0.28
C MET A 56 -2.86 2.20 -1.36
N VAL A 57 -2.16 1.12 -0.97
CA VAL A 57 -1.64 0.14 -1.94
C VAL A 57 -2.78 -0.67 -2.57
N ILE A 58 -3.82 -1.00 -1.81
CA ILE A 58 -5.01 -1.68 -2.35
C ILE A 58 -5.69 -0.80 -3.42
N LEU A 59 -5.87 0.50 -3.16
CA LEU A 59 -6.44 1.42 -4.15
C LEU A 59 -5.54 1.54 -5.40
N GLY A 60 -4.23 1.64 -5.23
CA GLY A 60 -3.28 1.65 -6.34
C GLY A 60 -3.33 0.37 -7.19
N PHE A 61 -3.45 -0.78 -6.53
CA PHE A 61 -3.64 -2.07 -7.19
C PHE A 61 -4.95 -2.13 -7.99
N VAL A 62 -6.07 -1.67 -7.42
CA VAL A 62 -7.35 -1.61 -8.13
C VAL A 62 -7.25 -0.74 -9.38
N VAL A 63 -6.60 0.42 -9.29
CA VAL A 63 -6.38 1.30 -10.45
C VAL A 63 -5.50 0.62 -11.50
N ALA A 64 -4.43 -0.06 -11.10
CA ALA A 64 -3.57 -0.81 -12.03
C ALA A 64 -4.35 -1.90 -12.78
N VAL A 65 -5.22 -2.64 -12.07
CA VAL A 65 -6.12 -3.62 -12.68
C VAL A 65 -7.05 -2.93 -13.68
N LEU A 66 -7.71 -1.83 -13.32
CA LEU A 66 -8.60 -1.11 -14.23
C LEU A 66 -7.88 -0.62 -15.50
N ILE A 67 -6.65 -0.13 -15.38
CA ILE A 67 -5.81 0.28 -16.51
C ILE A 67 -5.55 -0.91 -17.46
N LEU A 68 -5.16 -2.06 -16.91
CA LEU A 68 -4.87 -3.26 -17.71
C LEU A 68 -6.12 -3.81 -18.41
N PHE A 69 -7.26 -3.84 -17.71
CA PHE A 69 -8.50 -4.41 -18.26
C PHE A 69 -9.22 -3.47 -19.23
N GLN A 70 -9.16 -2.15 -19.06
CA GLN A 70 -9.76 -1.19 -20.00
C GLN A 70 -8.82 -0.83 -21.14
N GLY A 71 -7.50 -0.75 -20.90
CA GLY A 71 -6.53 -0.37 -21.91
C GLY A 71 -6.17 -1.47 -22.92
N ALA A 72 -6.44 -2.74 -22.58
CA ALA A 72 -6.16 -3.88 -23.46
C ALA A 72 -7.29 -4.23 -24.45
N GLY A 73 -8.36 -3.41 -24.49
CA GLY A 73 -9.50 -3.56 -25.41
C GLY A 73 -9.29 -2.92 -26.78
#